data_AF-A0A352AGA8-F1
#
_entry.id   AF-A0A352AGA8-F1
#
_cell.length_a   1.000
_cell.length_b   1.000
_cell.length_c   1.000
_cell.angle_alpha   90.00
_cell.angle_beta   90.00
_cell.angle_gamma   90.00
#
_symmetry.space_group_name_H-M   'P 1'
#
loop_
_entity.id
_entity.type
_entity.pdbx_description
1 polymer ?
#
loop_
_entity_poly.entity_id
_entity_poly.type
_entity_poly.pdbx_seq_one_letter_code
_entity_poly.pdbx_strand_id
1 'polypeptide(L)'
;MWKPLNFGSWIAVAALAWGIGYVYNARYGGELSWLRMMYERKMALAEQVQAPRRLLITGGSGAHYTINSALIEQELGIPVLNLGLDGPVGLDVILPSILGQVRQGDIVLLVPEYLILWSENGLGDRSSQFGVAIGRPGLGGVPPKQLAQDMLMLGTPTLRAATKSTLDVIQKGQLTGYYSEPVNERGDPTVTKTRTGKWWELPINQPASSHAIKRIAKFHQEVQAKGATLILSLPWVYARTDEKSVSNVKKTAAELAKIAPTIYDKQSLNMQTDSSLFADTHYHLQPEARIKRSHQIVQELQEILEPELKIPNSTKEQQ
;
A
#
# COMPACT_ATOMS: atom_id res chain seq x y z
N MET A 1 44.77 32.50 16.81
CA MET A 1 43.49 33.18 17.15
C MET A 1 42.34 32.33 16.65
N TRP A 2 41.65 31.62 17.54
CA TRP A 2 40.41 30.93 17.19
C TRP A 2 39.27 31.94 17.33
N LYS A 3 38.71 32.43 16.22
CA LYS A 3 37.51 33.26 16.28
C LYS A 3 36.34 32.32 16.55
N PRO A 4 35.63 32.42 17.69
CA PRO A 4 34.46 31.60 17.91
C PRO A 4 33.45 31.93 16.80
N LEU A 5 33.00 30.89 16.09
CA LEU A 5 31.88 31.02 15.16
C LEU A 5 30.70 31.63 15.94
N ASN A 6 30.13 32.72 15.40
CA ASN A 6 28.97 33.36 15.99
C ASN A 6 27.83 32.34 16.07
N PHE A 7 27.03 32.36 17.14
CA PHE A 7 25.90 31.45 17.36
C PHE A 7 24.95 31.39 16.14
N GLY A 8 24.77 32.51 15.43
CA GLY A 8 24.00 32.55 14.18
C GLY A 8 24.62 31.73 13.03
N SER A 9 25.94 31.60 12.97
CA SER A 9 26.63 30.76 11.98
C SER A 9 26.40 29.27 12.23
N TRP A 10 26.31 28.84 13.50
CA TRP A 10 25.99 27.44 13.83
C TRP A 10 24.55 27.08 13.49
N ILE A 11 23.59 27.98 13.70
CA ILE A 11 22.20 27.79 13.27
C ILE A 11 22.12 27.65 11.75
N ALA A 12 22.82 28.52 11.01
CA ALA A 12 22.86 28.45 9.55
C ALA A 12 23.45 27.12 9.04
N VAL A 13 24.54 26.64 9.66
CA VAL A 13 25.16 25.35 9.34
C VAL A 13 24.20 24.20 9.64
N ALA A 14 23.52 24.22 10.79
CA ALA A 14 22.55 23.20 11.17
C ALA A 14 21.35 23.16 10.20
N ALA A 15 20.83 24.32 9.81
CA ALA A 15 19.74 24.44 8.85
C ALA A 15 20.15 23.93 7.47
N LEU A 16 21.37 24.24 7.01
CA LEU A 16 21.90 23.75 5.75
C LEU A 16 22.08 22.22 5.76
N ALA A 17 22.69 21.68 6.82
CA ALA A 17 22.88 20.25 6.98
C ALA A 17 21.54 19.49 7.01
N TRP A 18 20.57 20.01 7.77
CA TRP A 18 19.22 19.49 7.80
C TRP A 18 18.55 19.55 6.43
N GLY A 19 18.70 20.67 5.70
CA GLY A 19 18.13 20.85 4.36
C GLY A 19 18.68 19.84 3.35
N ILE A 20 20.00 19.58 3.38
CA ILE A 20 20.63 18.54 2.55
C ILE A 20 20.07 17.16 2.92
N GLY A 21 19.98 16.85 4.22
CA GLY A 21 19.39 15.59 4.68
C GLY A 21 17.93 15.42 4.24
N TYR A 22 17.14 16.49 4.29
CA TYR A 22 15.75 16.50 3.85
C TYR A 22 15.65 16.23 2.35
N VAL A 23 16.44 16.93 1.53
CA VAL A 23 16.46 16.72 0.07
C VAL A 23 16.84 15.27 -0.24
N TYR A 24 17.87 14.74 0.41
CA TYR A 24 18.26 13.35 0.24
C TYR A 24 17.13 12.38 0.64
N ASN A 25 16.55 12.51 1.83
CA ASN A 25 15.56 11.58 2.34
C ASN A 25 14.22 11.65 1.59
N ALA A 26 13.70 12.86 1.32
CA ALA A 26 12.35 13.06 0.79
C ALA A 26 12.29 13.23 -0.73
N ARG A 27 13.38 13.65 -1.40
CA ARG A 27 13.36 13.99 -2.83
C ARG A 27 14.24 13.12 -3.69
N TYR A 28 15.41 12.70 -3.23
CA TYR A 28 16.39 12.04 -4.08
C TYR A 28 16.57 10.54 -3.80
N GLY A 29 17.22 10.16 -2.70
CA GLY A 29 17.73 8.79 -2.52
C GLY A 29 17.20 7.99 -1.34
N GLY A 30 16.50 8.62 -0.40
CA GLY A 30 15.95 7.93 0.76
C GLY A 30 14.79 7.00 0.40
N GLU A 31 14.51 6.00 1.24
CA GLU A 31 13.34 5.12 1.08
C GLU A 31 12.03 5.90 0.89
N LEU A 32 11.93 7.06 1.54
CA LEU A 32 10.81 7.97 1.41
C LEU A 32 10.72 8.65 0.03
N SER A 33 11.85 9.01 -0.61
CA SER A 33 11.83 9.57 -1.96
C SER A 33 11.33 8.54 -2.97
N TRP A 34 11.75 7.29 -2.84
CA TRP A 34 11.30 6.19 -3.70
C TRP A 34 9.81 5.91 -3.52
N LEU A 35 9.34 5.86 -2.27
CA LEU A 35 7.91 5.73 -1.97
C LEU A 35 7.09 6.89 -2.56
N ARG A 36 7.59 8.14 -2.43
CA ARG A 36 6.96 9.32 -3.05
C ARG A 36 6.90 9.19 -4.57
N MET A 37 8.00 8.85 -5.22
CA MET A 37 8.08 8.72 -6.68
C MET A 37 7.13 7.62 -7.19
N MET A 38 7.09 6.48 -6.51
CA MET A 38 6.13 5.40 -6.80
C MET A 38 4.68 5.88 -6.67
N TYR A 39 4.36 6.60 -5.59
CA TYR A 39 3.03 7.19 -5.40
C TYR A 39 2.69 8.18 -6.53
N GLU A 40 3.55 9.15 -6.81
CA GLU A 40 3.33 10.15 -7.86
C GLU A 40 3.12 9.50 -9.23
N ARG A 41 3.90 8.46 -9.54
CA ARG A 41 3.73 7.67 -10.78
C ARG A 41 2.36 6.99 -10.83
N LYS A 42 1.94 6.32 -9.75
CA LYS A 42 0.62 5.67 -9.66
C LYS A 42 -0.52 6.69 -9.79
N MET A 43 -0.41 7.86 -9.16
CA MET A 43 -1.40 8.93 -9.29
C MET A 43 -1.48 9.47 -10.72
N ALA A 44 -0.34 9.67 -11.39
CA ALA A 44 -0.30 10.10 -12.78
C ALA A 44 -0.94 9.08 -13.73
N LEU A 45 -0.69 7.77 -13.53
CA LEU A 45 -1.35 6.70 -14.30
C LEU A 45 -2.87 6.72 -14.09
N ALA A 46 -3.32 6.84 -12.84
CA ALA A 46 -4.74 6.95 -12.53
C ALA A 46 -5.39 8.21 -13.10
N GLU A 47 -4.64 9.30 -13.21
CA GLU A 47 -5.17 10.53 -13.81
C GLU A 47 -5.36 10.40 -15.33
N GLN A 48 -4.41 9.74 -16.00
CA GLN A 48 -4.37 9.58 -17.46
C GLN A 48 -5.43 8.61 -18.00
N VAL A 49 -5.76 7.55 -17.26
CA VAL A 49 -6.76 6.56 -17.72
C VAL A 49 -8.17 7.14 -17.64
N GLN A 50 -8.75 7.41 -18.81
CA GLN A 50 -10.12 7.88 -18.98
C GLN A 50 -11.02 6.73 -19.39
N ALA A 51 -11.94 6.36 -18.50
CA ALA A 51 -12.98 5.37 -18.75
C ALA A 51 -14.18 5.66 -17.85
N PRO A 52 -15.41 5.28 -18.27
CA PRO A 52 -16.61 5.48 -17.44
C PRO A 52 -16.59 4.66 -16.14
N ARG A 53 -15.78 3.60 -16.10
CA ARG A 53 -15.60 2.72 -14.95
C ARG A 53 -14.18 2.16 -14.96
N ARG A 54 -13.55 2.12 -13.79
CA ARG A 54 -12.21 1.57 -13.56
C ARG A 54 -12.19 0.82 -12.23
N LEU A 55 -11.28 -0.14 -12.10
CA LEU A 55 -10.98 -0.79 -10.83
C LEU A 55 -9.70 -0.20 -10.23
N LEU A 56 -9.81 0.46 -9.08
CA LEU A 56 -8.70 1.03 -8.34
C LEU A 56 -8.38 0.14 -7.13
N ILE A 57 -7.26 -0.57 -7.18
CA ILE A 57 -6.86 -1.48 -6.10
C ILE A 57 -5.95 -0.70 -5.14
N THR A 58 -6.27 -0.67 -3.86
CA THR A 58 -5.50 0.10 -2.87
C THR A 58 -5.39 -0.62 -1.53
N GLY A 59 -4.49 -0.14 -0.67
CA GLY A 59 -4.12 -0.76 0.59
C GLY A 59 -2.65 -0.53 0.89
N GLY A 60 -2.11 -1.37 1.79
CA GLY A 60 -0.69 -1.39 2.10
C GLY A 60 0.14 -2.18 1.08
N SER A 61 1.33 -2.62 1.49
CA SER A 61 2.30 -3.26 0.62
C SER A 61 1.80 -4.61 0.10
N GLY A 62 0.93 -5.27 0.85
CA GLY A 62 0.14 -6.40 0.39
C GLY A 62 -0.64 -6.07 -0.89
N ALA A 63 -1.41 -4.98 -0.93
CA ALA A 63 -2.13 -4.59 -2.16
C ALA A 63 -1.16 -4.30 -3.32
N HIS A 64 0.01 -3.72 -3.03
CA HIS A 64 1.03 -3.44 -4.03
C HIS A 64 1.60 -4.73 -4.67
N TYR A 65 1.89 -5.76 -3.89
CA TYR A 65 2.64 -6.96 -4.33
C TYR A 65 1.80 -8.25 -4.50
N THR A 66 0.47 -8.22 -4.38
CA THR A 66 -0.38 -9.44 -4.37
C THR A 66 -1.12 -9.74 -5.67
N ILE A 67 -1.07 -8.86 -6.66
CA ILE A 67 -1.95 -8.96 -7.83
C ILE A 67 -1.21 -8.87 -9.16
N ASN A 68 -1.90 -9.29 -10.21
CA ASN A 68 -1.58 -9.04 -11.60
C ASN A 68 -2.74 -8.24 -12.20
N SER A 69 -2.59 -6.92 -12.28
CA SER A 69 -3.65 -6.02 -12.75
C SER A 69 -3.97 -6.24 -14.24
N ALA A 70 -3.00 -6.66 -15.05
CA ALA A 70 -3.21 -6.94 -16.46
C ALA A 70 -4.16 -8.13 -16.68
N LEU A 71 -4.01 -9.17 -15.86
CA LEU A 71 -4.91 -10.33 -15.87
C LEU A 71 -6.32 -9.92 -15.42
N ILE A 72 -6.44 -9.18 -14.33
CA ILE A 72 -7.75 -8.72 -13.84
C ILE A 72 -8.44 -7.84 -14.90
N GLU A 73 -7.70 -6.96 -15.57
CA GLU A 73 -8.21 -6.10 -16.65
C GLU A 73 -8.69 -6.91 -17.84
N GLN A 74 -7.92 -7.93 -18.26
CA GLN A 74 -8.31 -8.82 -19.35
C GLN A 74 -9.62 -9.55 -19.05
N GLU A 75 -9.80 -10.05 -17.82
CA GLU A 75 -10.97 -10.82 -17.41
C GLU A 75 -12.20 -9.95 -17.13
N LEU A 76 -12.01 -8.73 -16.61
CA LEU A 76 -13.11 -7.81 -16.27
C LEU A 76 -13.42 -6.78 -17.37
N GLY A 77 -12.64 -6.71 -18.44
CA GLY A 77 -12.89 -5.79 -19.57
C GLY A 77 -12.93 -4.30 -19.21
N ILE A 78 -12.48 -3.92 -18.02
CA ILE A 78 -12.41 -2.53 -17.53
C ILE A 78 -10.97 -2.23 -17.09
N PRO A 79 -10.49 -0.98 -17.22
CA PRO A 79 -9.14 -0.64 -16.79
C PRO A 79 -8.90 -0.94 -15.31
N VAL A 80 -7.75 -1.55 -14.99
CA VAL A 80 -7.36 -1.89 -13.62
C VAL A 80 -6.07 -1.18 -13.25
N LEU A 81 -6.09 -0.47 -12.13
CA LEU A 81 -4.97 0.30 -11.62
C LEU A 81 -4.63 -0.13 -10.20
N ASN A 82 -3.38 -0.54 -10.00
CA ASN A 82 -2.82 -0.82 -8.69
C ASN A 82 -2.29 0.48 -8.08
N LEU A 83 -3.01 0.98 -7.08
CA LEU A 83 -2.68 2.12 -6.24
C LEU A 83 -2.25 1.68 -4.83
N GLY A 84 -1.83 0.42 -4.65
CA GLY A 84 -1.25 -0.08 -3.41
C GLY A 84 0.03 0.67 -3.05
N LEU A 85 0.16 1.02 -1.77
CA LEU A 85 1.26 1.79 -1.20
C LEU A 85 2.02 0.97 -0.14
N ASP A 86 2.86 1.62 0.64
CA ASP A 86 3.62 1.00 1.72
C ASP A 86 2.77 0.86 2.99
N GLY A 87 2.77 -0.32 3.62
CA GLY A 87 1.95 -0.57 4.81
C GLY A 87 2.23 0.37 6.00
N PRO A 88 3.51 0.66 6.33
CA PRO A 88 3.91 1.68 7.31
C PRO A 88 3.40 3.10 7.08
N VAL A 89 2.73 3.40 5.97
CA VAL A 89 2.03 4.69 5.77
C VAL A 89 0.73 4.75 6.59
N GLY A 90 0.08 3.61 6.86
CA GLY A 90 -1.14 3.55 7.66
C GLY A 90 -2.42 3.97 6.92
N LEU A 91 -3.58 3.43 7.32
CA LEU A 91 -4.86 3.69 6.65
C LEU A 91 -5.30 5.16 6.72
N ASP A 92 -4.97 5.87 7.79
CA ASP A 92 -5.38 7.26 7.93
C ASP A 92 -4.72 8.14 6.88
N VAL A 93 -3.55 7.75 6.34
CA VAL A 93 -2.85 8.46 5.27
C VAL A 93 -3.07 7.83 3.89
N ILE A 94 -3.04 6.50 3.76
CA ILE A 94 -3.25 5.77 2.48
C ILE A 94 -4.59 6.17 1.86
N LEU A 95 -5.69 6.03 2.61
CA LEU A 95 -7.03 6.22 2.07
C LEU A 95 -7.30 7.65 1.53
N PRO A 96 -7.01 8.75 2.26
CA PRO A 96 -7.21 10.09 1.73
C PRO A 96 -6.13 10.52 0.71
N SER A 97 -4.99 9.82 0.62
CA SER A 97 -3.99 10.05 -0.42
C SER A 97 -4.52 9.67 -1.81
N ILE A 98 -5.20 8.52 -1.91
CA ILE A 98 -5.72 8.01 -3.18
C ILE A 98 -7.11 8.54 -3.52
N LEU A 99 -7.85 9.06 -2.53
CA LEU A 99 -9.23 9.54 -2.71
C LEU A 99 -9.35 10.60 -3.83
N GLY A 100 -8.31 11.40 -4.07
CA GLY A 100 -8.28 12.36 -5.16
C GLY A 100 -8.43 11.75 -6.56
N GLN A 101 -8.05 10.48 -6.73
CA GLN A 101 -8.13 9.76 -8.01
C GLN A 101 -9.47 9.06 -8.24
N VAL A 102 -10.29 8.91 -7.19
CA VAL A 102 -11.61 8.27 -7.27
C VAL A 102 -12.58 9.22 -7.97
N ARG A 103 -13.25 8.70 -9.00
CA ARG A 103 -14.22 9.37 -9.87
C ARG A 103 -15.53 8.58 -9.89
N GLN A 104 -16.59 9.23 -10.40
CA GLN A 104 -17.89 8.58 -10.57
C GLN A 104 -17.75 7.31 -11.41
N GLY A 105 -18.41 6.24 -10.97
CA GLY A 105 -18.41 4.95 -11.64
C GLY A 105 -17.22 4.04 -11.31
N ASP A 106 -16.19 4.54 -10.63
CA ASP A 106 -15.05 3.72 -10.20
C ASP A 106 -15.47 2.65 -9.18
N ILE A 107 -14.77 1.53 -9.21
CA ILE A 107 -14.79 0.51 -8.17
C ILE A 107 -13.45 0.62 -7.42
N VAL A 108 -13.50 0.85 -6.12
CA VAL A 108 -12.32 0.86 -5.26
C VAL A 108 -12.24 -0.47 -4.53
N LEU A 109 -11.21 -1.26 -4.79
CA LEU A 109 -10.93 -2.50 -4.07
C LEU A 109 -9.87 -2.24 -2.99
N LEU A 110 -10.30 -2.16 -1.73
CA LEU A 110 -9.39 -2.02 -0.61
C LEU A 110 -8.96 -3.41 -0.10
N VAL A 111 -7.64 -3.65 -0.08
CA VAL A 111 -7.00 -4.88 0.42
C VAL A 111 -6.12 -4.53 1.62
N PRO A 112 -6.68 -4.43 2.84
CA PRO A 112 -5.92 -3.99 4.01
C PRO A 112 -5.22 -5.19 4.68
N GLU A 113 -3.91 -5.06 4.92
CA GLU A 113 -3.13 -6.05 5.66
C GLU A 113 -3.51 -6.05 7.15
N TYR A 114 -3.46 -7.22 7.82
CA TYR A 114 -3.81 -7.31 9.24
C TYR A 114 -2.94 -6.40 10.11
N LEU A 115 -1.65 -6.27 9.80
CA LEU A 115 -0.73 -5.38 10.52
C LEU A 115 -1.22 -3.92 10.53
N ILE A 116 -1.89 -3.48 9.47
CA ILE A 116 -2.43 -2.13 9.37
C ILE A 116 -3.81 -2.05 10.02
N LEU A 117 -4.63 -3.11 9.88
CA LEU A 117 -5.93 -3.22 10.55
C LEU A 117 -5.81 -3.26 12.08
N TRP A 118 -4.66 -3.64 12.63
CA TRP A 118 -4.39 -3.64 14.06
C TRP A 118 -3.97 -2.28 14.62
N SER A 119 -3.74 -1.27 13.77
CA SER A 119 -3.36 0.06 14.25
C SER A 119 -4.50 0.69 15.06
N GLU A 120 -4.18 1.17 16.26
CA GLU A 120 -5.12 1.84 17.15
C GLU A 120 -5.33 3.33 16.84
N ASN A 121 -4.49 3.91 15.97
CA ASN A 121 -4.56 5.32 15.58
C ASN A 121 -4.51 5.54 14.06
N GLY A 122 -4.43 4.46 13.27
CA GLY A 122 -4.43 4.49 11.80
C GLY A 122 -3.16 5.04 11.17
N LEU A 123 -2.18 5.47 11.96
CA LEU A 123 -0.87 5.94 11.53
C LEU A 123 0.16 4.81 11.65
N GLY A 124 1.03 4.67 10.65
CA GLY A 124 2.26 3.91 10.74
C GLY A 124 3.52 4.79 10.79
N ASP A 125 4.69 4.15 10.88
CA ASP A 125 5.99 4.79 11.06
C ASP A 125 6.37 5.81 9.97
N ARG A 126 5.76 5.74 8.78
CA ARG A 126 6.05 6.62 7.64
C ARG A 126 4.94 7.63 7.36
N SER A 127 3.88 7.67 8.16
CA SER A 127 2.68 8.50 7.94
C SER A 127 3.01 9.97 7.70
N SER A 128 3.63 10.61 8.70
CA SER A 128 3.93 12.05 8.66
C SER A 128 4.93 12.39 7.58
N GLN A 129 5.99 11.58 7.49
CA GLN A 129 7.06 11.73 6.52
C GLN A 129 6.55 11.65 5.08
N PHE A 130 5.67 10.68 4.81
CA PHE A 130 5.03 10.51 3.51
C PHE A 130 4.12 11.69 3.16
N GLY A 131 3.25 12.13 4.09
CA GLY A 131 2.40 13.30 3.89
C GLY A 131 3.21 14.55 3.52
N VAL A 132 4.34 14.78 4.20
CA VAL A 132 5.26 15.88 3.87
C VAL A 132 5.88 15.69 2.48
N ALA A 133 6.37 14.49 2.16
CA ALA A 133 7.04 14.20 0.90
C ALA A 133 6.11 14.46 -0.31
N ILE A 134 4.82 14.12 -0.21
CA ILE A 134 3.82 14.36 -1.26
C ILE A 134 3.21 15.78 -1.23
N GLY A 135 3.74 16.69 -0.40
CA GLY A 135 3.27 18.07 -0.33
C GLY A 135 1.93 18.25 0.42
N ARG A 136 1.52 17.28 1.22
CA ARG A 136 0.29 17.30 2.04
C ARG A 136 0.63 17.07 3.52
N PRO A 137 1.37 17.99 4.17
CA PRO A 137 1.70 17.86 5.59
C PRO A 137 0.42 17.78 6.44
N GLY A 138 0.40 16.88 7.42
CA GLY A 138 -0.77 16.64 8.27
C GLY A 138 -1.87 15.78 7.64
N LEU A 139 -1.66 15.24 6.43
CA LEU A 139 -2.57 14.25 5.83
C LEU A 139 -2.81 13.09 6.81
N GLY A 140 -4.05 12.67 6.93
CA GLY A 140 -4.45 11.62 7.88
C GLY A 140 -4.59 12.08 9.33
N GLY A 141 -4.58 13.39 9.60
CA GLY A 141 -4.81 13.90 10.95
C GLY A 141 -3.62 13.67 11.89
N VAL A 142 -2.40 13.62 11.35
CA VAL A 142 -1.17 13.50 12.14
C VAL A 142 -1.12 14.62 13.19
N PRO A 143 -0.96 14.29 14.49
CA PRO A 143 -0.88 15.28 15.56
C PRO A 143 0.24 16.30 15.28
N PRO A 144 0.02 17.61 15.52
CA PRO A 144 1.01 18.65 15.20
C PRO A 144 2.39 18.42 15.84
N LYS A 145 2.40 17.90 17.08
CA LYS A 145 3.65 17.54 17.79
C LYS A 145 4.40 16.42 17.07
N GLN A 146 3.69 15.37 16.65
CA GLN A 146 4.27 14.25 15.90
C GLN A 146 4.78 14.73 14.54
N LEU A 147 3.99 15.55 13.83
CA LEU A 147 4.40 16.14 12.56
C LEU A 147 5.69 16.96 12.71
N ALA A 148 5.80 17.80 13.75
CA ALA A 148 6.99 18.59 14.00
C ALA A 148 8.22 17.71 14.32
N GLN A 149 8.06 16.66 15.11
CA GLN A 149 9.13 15.71 15.43
C GLN A 149 9.60 14.94 14.19
N ASP A 150 8.66 14.41 13.41
CA ASP A 150 8.97 13.65 12.20
C ASP A 150 9.61 14.53 11.14
N MET A 151 9.16 15.78 11.01
CA MET A 151 9.81 16.79 10.17
C MET A 151 11.27 17.01 10.56
N LEU A 152 11.57 17.19 11.84
CA LEU A 152 12.96 17.35 12.29
C LEU A 152 13.81 16.12 11.92
N MET A 153 13.27 14.91 12.07
CA MET A 153 13.96 13.67 11.71
C MET A 153 14.20 13.50 10.19
N LEU A 154 13.38 14.11 9.33
CA LEU A 154 13.57 14.04 7.88
C LEU A 154 14.90 14.63 7.42
N GLY A 155 15.44 15.61 8.14
CA GLY A 155 16.74 16.20 7.81
C GLY A 155 17.93 15.47 8.42
N THR A 156 17.72 14.42 9.21
CA THR A 156 18.81 13.64 9.82
C THR A 156 18.98 12.30 9.09
N PRO A 157 19.91 12.17 8.12
CA PRO A 157 20.19 10.88 7.52
C PRO A 157 20.81 9.95 8.57
N THR A 158 20.35 8.70 8.63
CA THR A 158 20.98 7.71 9.51
C THR A 158 22.34 7.29 8.93
N LEU A 159 23.30 6.95 9.80
CA LEU A 159 24.61 6.44 9.36
C LEU A 159 24.46 5.22 8.43
N ARG A 160 23.48 4.34 8.73
CA ARG A 160 23.14 3.19 7.88
C ARG A 160 22.66 3.61 6.49
N ALA A 161 21.80 4.62 6.40
CA ALA A 161 21.31 5.13 5.12
C ALA A 161 22.44 5.78 4.32
N ALA A 162 23.31 6.56 4.97
CA ALA A 162 24.46 7.18 4.33
C ALA A 162 25.44 6.14 3.77
N THR A 163 25.80 5.12 4.58
CA THR A 163 26.70 4.04 4.16
C THR A 163 26.11 3.20 3.02
N LYS A 164 24.82 2.83 3.09
CA LYS A 164 24.13 2.11 2.02
C LYS A 164 24.22 2.90 0.71
N SER A 165 23.92 4.19 0.75
CA SER A 165 23.91 5.04 -0.45
C SER A 165 25.29 5.22 -1.07
N THR A 166 26.34 5.37 -0.24
CA THR A 166 27.72 5.39 -0.75
C THR A 166 28.07 4.09 -1.45
N LEU A 167 27.71 2.94 -0.85
CA LEU A 167 27.95 1.63 -1.47
C LEU A 167 27.15 1.46 -2.76
N ASP A 168 25.89 1.88 -2.79
CA ASP A 168 25.03 1.81 -3.99
C ASP A 168 25.62 2.63 -5.14
N VAL A 169 26.09 3.86 -4.89
CA VAL A 169 26.75 4.67 -5.93
C VAL A 169 28.04 4.00 -6.42
N ILE A 170 28.87 3.50 -5.52
CA ILE A 170 30.16 2.87 -5.88
C ILE A 170 29.94 1.56 -6.66
N GLN A 171 28.99 0.73 -6.24
CA GLN A 171 28.80 -0.62 -6.77
C GLN A 171 27.84 -0.67 -7.95
N LYS A 172 26.80 0.18 -7.96
CA LYS A 172 25.70 0.13 -8.94
C LYS A 172 25.62 1.38 -9.81
N GLY A 173 26.42 2.41 -9.54
CA GLY A 173 26.37 3.69 -10.26
C GLY A 173 25.11 4.53 -9.98
N GLN A 174 24.21 4.06 -9.12
CA GLN A 174 22.94 4.71 -8.79
C GLN A 174 22.48 4.35 -7.38
N LEU A 175 21.70 5.23 -6.75
CA LEU A 175 21.07 4.97 -5.45
C LEU A 175 19.92 3.97 -5.60
N THR A 176 19.79 3.03 -4.65
CA THR A 176 18.70 2.04 -4.68
C THR A 176 17.93 2.00 -3.36
N GLY A 177 16.63 1.73 -3.45
CA GLY A 177 15.69 1.70 -2.34
C GLY A 177 14.81 0.46 -2.38
N TYR A 178 14.01 0.25 -1.35
CA TYR A 178 12.97 -0.77 -1.41
C TYR A 178 11.98 -0.44 -2.53
N TYR A 179 11.57 0.83 -2.68
CA TYR A 179 10.61 1.25 -3.71
C TYR A 179 11.27 1.85 -4.97
N SER A 180 12.58 1.66 -5.20
CA SER A 180 13.24 2.23 -6.39
C SER A 180 12.86 1.55 -7.70
N GLU A 181 12.25 0.37 -7.61
CA GLU A 181 11.95 -0.43 -8.79
C GLU A 181 10.74 0.10 -9.56
N PRO A 182 10.76 -0.01 -10.90
CA PRO A 182 9.70 0.55 -11.72
C PRO A 182 8.39 -0.19 -11.50
N VAL A 183 7.30 0.56 -11.66
CA VAL A 183 5.95 0.01 -11.82
C VAL A 183 5.58 0.01 -13.30
N ASN A 184 4.79 -0.96 -13.73
CA ASN A 184 4.27 -1.02 -15.10
C ASN A 184 3.16 0.04 -15.33
N GLU A 185 2.57 0.04 -16.52
CA GLU A 185 1.50 0.94 -16.94
C GLU A 185 0.20 0.83 -16.12
N ARG A 186 0.04 -0.23 -15.31
CA ARG A 186 -1.08 -0.41 -14.36
C ARG A 186 -0.69 -0.14 -12.92
N GLY A 187 0.57 0.22 -12.66
CA GLY A 187 1.09 0.46 -11.32
C GLY A 187 1.57 -0.80 -10.58
N ASP A 188 1.63 -1.97 -11.22
CA ASP A 188 2.15 -3.18 -10.57
C ASP A 188 3.68 -3.17 -10.51
N PRO A 189 4.30 -3.70 -9.44
CA PRO A 189 5.75 -3.88 -9.36
C PRO A 189 6.25 -4.89 -10.39
N THR A 190 7.30 -4.52 -11.12
CA THR A 190 7.93 -5.39 -12.13
C THR A 190 9.02 -6.30 -11.56
N VAL A 191 9.48 -6.03 -10.35
CA VAL A 191 10.53 -6.80 -9.67
C VAL A 191 9.95 -7.52 -8.46
N THR A 192 10.28 -8.79 -8.33
CA THR A 192 9.96 -9.61 -7.15
C THR A 192 11.16 -9.68 -6.23
N LYS A 193 10.94 -9.34 -4.96
CA LYS A 193 11.95 -9.46 -3.91
C LYS A 193 11.79 -10.79 -3.20
N THR A 194 12.90 -11.46 -2.95
CA THR A 194 12.88 -12.77 -2.31
C THR A 194 13.48 -12.70 -0.92
N ARG A 195 12.77 -13.30 0.03
CA ARG A 195 13.24 -13.51 1.40
C ARG A 195 14.47 -14.41 1.41
N THR A 196 15.49 -14.03 2.16
CA THR A 196 16.66 -14.90 2.42
C THR A 196 16.61 -15.57 3.79
N GLY A 197 15.81 -15.03 4.72
CA GLY A 197 15.64 -15.56 6.07
C GLY A 197 14.56 -16.65 6.18
N LYS A 198 14.53 -17.35 7.31
CA LYS A 198 13.53 -18.37 7.60
C LYS A 198 12.11 -17.78 7.60
N TRP A 199 11.17 -18.60 7.14
CA TRP A 199 9.74 -18.34 7.20
C TRP A 199 9.17 -18.77 8.56
N TRP A 200 8.11 -18.08 8.97
CA TRP A 200 7.25 -18.46 10.08
C TRP A 200 5.83 -18.06 9.74
N GLU A 201 4.86 -18.86 10.16
CA GLU A 201 3.44 -18.50 10.01
C GLU A 201 3.08 -17.33 10.93
N LEU A 202 2.48 -16.28 10.37
CA LEU A 202 2.03 -15.11 11.14
C LEU A 202 0.83 -15.48 12.03
N PRO A 203 0.89 -15.31 13.36
CA PRO A 203 -0.29 -15.45 14.20
C PRO A 203 -1.20 -14.22 14.07
N ILE A 204 -2.49 -14.44 13.81
CA ILE A 204 -3.50 -13.36 13.78
C ILE A 204 -4.11 -13.24 15.18
N ASN A 205 -3.42 -12.51 16.06
CA ASN A 205 -3.72 -12.52 17.49
C ASN A 205 -4.93 -11.69 17.93
N GLN A 206 -5.40 -10.80 17.06
CA GLN A 206 -6.53 -9.92 17.31
C GLN A 206 -7.28 -9.60 16.01
N PRO A 207 -8.57 -9.26 16.07
CA PRO A 207 -9.30 -8.77 14.90
C PRO A 207 -8.88 -7.35 14.54
N ALA A 208 -9.43 -6.79 13.45
CA ALA A 208 -9.30 -5.38 13.13
C ALA A 208 -9.69 -4.49 14.32
N SER A 209 -8.93 -3.42 14.54
CA SER A 209 -9.16 -2.46 15.61
C SER A 209 -10.43 -1.65 15.37
N SER A 210 -11.01 -1.10 16.43
CA SER A 210 -12.15 -0.18 16.31
C SER A 210 -11.80 1.06 15.49
N HIS A 211 -10.56 1.52 15.55
CA HIS A 211 -10.08 2.65 14.74
C HIS A 211 -10.09 2.30 13.25
N ALA A 212 -9.51 1.16 12.87
CA ALA A 212 -9.45 0.73 11.47
C ALA A 212 -10.86 0.56 10.87
N ILE A 213 -11.78 -0.07 11.62
CA ILE A 213 -13.19 -0.23 11.20
C ILE A 213 -13.86 1.14 10.98
N LYS A 214 -13.71 2.08 11.93
CA LYS A 214 -14.27 3.44 11.78
C LYS A 214 -13.65 4.18 10.61
N ARG A 215 -12.33 4.07 10.40
CA ARG A 215 -11.64 4.73 9.30
C ARG A 215 -12.11 4.19 7.94
N ILE A 216 -12.26 2.88 7.81
CA ILE A 216 -12.75 2.24 6.57
C ILE A 216 -14.22 2.62 6.35
N ALA A 217 -15.05 2.68 7.39
CA ALA A 217 -16.44 3.13 7.29
C ALA A 217 -16.54 4.60 6.81
N LYS A 218 -15.67 5.48 7.31
CA LYS A 218 -15.57 6.84 6.80
C LYS A 218 -15.12 6.86 5.33
N PHE A 219 -14.16 6.02 4.96
CA PHE A 219 -13.70 5.93 3.58
C PHE A 219 -14.78 5.43 2.62
N HIS A 220 -15.63 4.50 3.06
CA HIS A 220 -16.81 4.07 2.32
C HIS A 220 -17.71 5.27 1.98
N GLN A 221 -18.02 6.12 2.97
CA GLN A 221 -18.80 7.34 2.73
C GLN A 221 -18.09 8.31 1.78
N GLU A 222 -16.78 8.49 1.92
CA GLU A 222 -15.96 9.34 1.03
C GLU A 222 -15.97 8.84 -0.43
N VAL A 223 -15.93 7.52 -0.64
CA VAL A 223 -16.02 6.89 -1.96
C VAL A 223 -17.43 7.01 -2.55
N GLN A 224 -18.48 6.76 -1.74
CA GLN A 224 -19.87 6.90 -2.17
C GLN A 224 -20.21 8.36 -2.55
N ALA A 225 -19.70 9.33 -1.81
CA ALA A 225 -19.89 10.75 -2.10
C ALA A 225 -19.30 11.17 -3.47
N LYS A 226 -18.39 10.38 -4.03
CA LYS A 226 -17.84 10.56 -5.38
C LYS A 226 -18.60 9.79 -6.46
N GLY A 227 -19.69 9.11 -6.11
CA GLY A 227 -20.44 8.24 -7.03
C GLY A 227 -19.69 6.97 -7.41
N ALA A 228 -18.79 6.50 -6.54
CA ALA A 228 -18.00 5.28 -6.72
C ALA A 228 -18.42 4.20 -5.71
N THR A 229 -18.00 2.96 -5.95
CA THR A 229 -18.32 1.81 -5.10
C THR A 229 -17.07 1.33 -4.37
N LEU A 230 -17.17 1.12 -3.06
CA LEU A 230 -16.13 0.47 -2.27
C LEU A 230 -16.41 -1.04 -2.17
N ILE A 231 -15.39 -1.85 -2.44
CA ILE A 231 -15.35 -3.29 -2.16
C ILE A 231 -14.14 -3.55 -1.28
N LEU A 232 -14.29 -4.44 -0.32
CA LEU A 232 -13.24 -4.84 0.61
C LEU A 232 -12.78 -6.26 0.25
N SER A 233 -11.50 -6.55 0.45
CA SER A 233 -10.96 -7.89 0.28
C SER A 233 -10.11 -8.27 1.47
N LEU A 234 -10.27 -9.48 2.00
CA LEU A 234 -9.24 -10.01 2.90
C LEU A 234 -7.94 -10.23 2.10
N PRO A 235 -6.78 -9.90 2.66
CA PRO A 235 -5.51 -10.15 1.99
C PRO A 235 -5.22 -11.65 1.98
N TRP A 236 -4.49 -12.13 0.96
CA TRP A 236 -3.73 -13.38 1.11
C TRP A 236 -2.63 -13.17 2.14
N VAL A 237 -2.54 -14.07 3.10
CA VAL A 237 -1.57 -13.97 4.19
C VAL A 237 -0.96 -15.34 4.51
N TYR A 238 0.36 -15.38 4.66
CA TYR A 238 1.05 -16.54 5.22
C TYR A 238 0.83 -16.55 6.73
N ALA A 239 -0.12 -17.35 7.23
CA ALA A 239 -0.61 -17.25 8.59
C ALA A 239 -0.89 -18.60 9.23
N ARG A 240 -0.87 -18.63 10.56
CA ARG A 240 -1.28 -19.80 11.34
C ARG A 240 -2.78 -19.98 11.20
N THR A 241 -3.22 -21.21 11.02
CA THR A 241 -4.65 -21.58 10.96
C THR A 241 -5.16 -22.16 12.28
N ASP A 242 -4.54 -21.78 13.41
CA ASP A 242 -5.02 -22.13 14.74
C ASP A 242 -6.39 -21.47 15.06
N GLU A 243 -7.11 -22.02 16.03
CA GLU A 243 -8.47 -21.60 16.38
C GLU A 243 -8.55 -20.09 16.66
N LYS A 244 -7.54 -19.55 17.37
CA LYS A 244 -7.47 -18.13 17.70
C LYS A 244 -7.33 -17.27 16.44
N SER A 245 -6.41 -17.62 15.54
CA SER A 245 -6.17 -16.88 14.30
C SER A 245 -7.39 -16.93 13.39
N VAL A 246 -7.97 -18.11 13.18
CA VAL A 246 -9.21 -18.29 12.40
C VAL A 246 -10.37 -17.48 13.00
N SER A 247 -10.55 -17.50 14.33
CA SER A 247 -11.58 -16.72 15.01
C SER A 247 -11.42 -15.22 14.77
N ASN A 248 -10.19 -14.70 14.85
CA ASN A 248 -9.91 -13.28 14.64
C ASN A 248 -10.06 -12.84 13.17
N VAL A 249 -9.70 -13.71 12.22
CA VAL A 249 -9.96 -13.45 10.80
C VAL A 249 -11.47 -13.42 10.53
N LYS A 250 -12.24 -14.38 11.06
CA LYS A 250 -13.71 -14.39 10.93
C LYS A 250 -14.35 -13.13 11.52
N LYS A 251 -13.92 -12.70 12.70
CA LYS A 251 -14.38 -11.45 13.33
C LYS A 251 -14.06 -10.24 12.45
N THR A 252 -12.84 -10.16 11.94
CA THR A 252 -12.43 -9.09 11.01
C THR A 252 -13.31 -9.07 9.77
N ALA A 253 -13.52 -10.22 9.13
CA ALA A 253 -14.36 -10.34 7.95
C ALA A 253 -15.81 -9.90 8.23
N ALA A 254 -16.36 -10.28 9.39
CA ALA A 254 -17.70 -9.90 9.80
C ALA A 254 -17.84 -8.38 10.04
N GLU A 255 -16.85 -7.73 10.65
CA GLU A 255 -16.87 -6.27 10.83
C GLU A 255 -16.72 -5.52 9.50
N LEU A 256 -15.85 -5.99 8.60
CA LEU A 256 -15.69 -5.39 7.26
C LEU A 256 -16.96 -5.53 6.42
N ALA A 257 -17.63 -6.69 6.49
CA ALA A 257 -18.87 -6.95 5.75
C ALA A 257 -20.04 -6.05 6.19
N LYS A 258 -20.01 -5.45 7.38
CA LYS A 258 -20.98 -4.43 7.81
C LYS A 258 -20.78 -3.08 7.10
N ILE A 259 -19.60 -2.85 6.52
CA ILE A 259 -19.25 -1.58 5.88
C ILE A 259 -19.55 -1.64 4.38
N ALA A 260 -19.00 -2.65 3.69
CA ALA A 260 -19.13 -2.81 2.25
C ALA A 260 -19.00 -4.30 1.86
N PRO A 261 -19.40 -4.69 0.63
CA PRO A 261 -19.17 -6.04 0.12
C PRO A 261 -17.73 -6.48 0.36
N THR A 262 -17.55 -7.63 1.03
CA THR A 262 -16.23 -8.13 1.45
C THR A 262 -15.96 -9.49 0.81
N ILE A 263 -14.99 -9.52 -0.10
CA ILE A 263 -14.59 -10.72 -0.85
C ILE A 263 -13.43 -11.46 -0.19
N TYR A 264 -13.54 -12.79 -0.15
CA TYR A 264 -12.54 -13.73 0.33
C TYR A 264 -13.07 -15.16 0.18
N ASP A 265 -12.15 -16.13 0.12
CA ASP A 265 -12.48 -17.54 0.13
C ASP A 265 -13.05 -17.94 1.50
N LYS A 266 -14.30 -18.40 1.53
CA LYS A 266 -15.00 -18.70 2.80
C LYS A 266 -14.43 -19.93 3.53
N GLN A 267 -13.73 -20.82 2.83
CA GLN A 267 -13.11 -22.01 3.40
C GLN A 267 -11.74 -21.68 3.99
N SER A 268 -10.86 -21.08 3.18
CA SER A 268 -9.48 -20.77 3.60
C SER A 268 -9.35 -19.46 4.37
N LEU A 269 -10.35 -18.57 4.26
CA LEU A 269 -10.30 -17.18 4.75
C LEU A 269 -9.13 -16.38 4.18
N ASN A 270 -8.63 -16.76 3.01
CA ASN A 270 -7.40 -16.27 2.39
C ASN A 270 -6.12 -16.51 3.23
N MET A 271 -6.18 -17.39 4.23
CA MET A 271 -5.04 -17.80 5.03
C MET A 271 -4.30 -18.93 4.32
N GLN A 272 -3.01 -18.74 4.06
CA GLN A 272 -2.15 -19.70 3.39
C GLN A 272 -1.11 -20.26 4.37
N THR A 273 -0.80 -21.55 4.25
CA THR A 273 0.24 -22.24 5.04
C THR A 273 1.45 -22.66 4.20
N ASP A 274 1.40 -22.47 2.89
CA ASP A 274 2.55 -22.68 2.01
C ASP A 274 3.33 -21.37 1.81
N SER A 275 4.50 -21.30 2.44
CA SER A 275 5.41 -20.15 2.30
C SER A 275 5.97 -19.96 0.88
N SER A 276 5.93 -20.99 0.01
CA SER A 276 6.44 -20.90 -1.36
C SER A 276 5.63 -19.93 -2.23
N LEU A 277 4.40 -19.63 -1.83
CA LEU A 277 3.55 -18.64 -2.47
C LEU A 277 4.02 -17.19 -2.23
N PHE A 278 4.88 -16.97 -1.24
CA PHE A 278 5.28 -15.65 -0.76
C PHE A 278 6.71 -15.30 -1.14
N ALA A 279 6.93 -14.01 -1.39
CA ALA A 279 8.15 -13.47 -1.94
C ALA A 279 9.13 -13.06 -0.83
N ASP A 280 8.85 -11.99 -0.09
CA ASP A 280 9.71 -11.47 0.99
C ASP A 280 9.00 -11.30 2.35
N THR A 281 7.72 -10.90 2.33
CA THR A 281 6.85 -10.72 3.51
C THR A 281 5.71 -11.75 3.55
N HIS A 282 4.96 -11.78 4.65
CA HIS A 282 3.75 -12.61 4.79
C HIS A 282 2.60 -12.22 3.88
N TYR A 283 2.73 -11.16 3.07
CA TYR A 283 1.70 -10.68 2.16
C TYR A 283 2.15 -10.63 0.71
N HIS A 284 3.44 -10.41 0.44
CA HIS A 284 3.91 -10.22 -0.94
C HIS A 284 4.00 -11.56 -1.66
N LEU A 285 3.40 -11.66 -2.84
CA LEU A 285 3.28 -12.93 -3.55
C LEU A 285 4.37 -13.10 -4.61
N GLN A 286 4.75 -14.35 -4.83
CA GLN A 286 5.50 -14.77 -6.02
C GLN A 286 4.66 -14.56 -7.28
N PRO A 287 5.26 -14.38 -8.47
CA PRO A 287 4.53 -14.13 -9.72
C PRO A 287 3.40 -15.13 -9.99
N GLU A 288 3.64 -16.43 -9.78
CA GLU A 288 2.66 -17.49 -9.99
C GLU A 288 1.51 -17.41 -8.99
N ALA A 289 1.80 -17.01 -7.74
CA ALA A 289 0.78 -16.79 -6.72
C ALA A 289 -0.04 -15.52 -6.99
N ARG A 290 0.54 -14.47 -7.57
CA ARG A 290 -0.21 -13.28 -8.03
C ARG A 290 -1.24 -13.63 -9.09
N ILE A 291 -0.91 -14.53 -10.02
CA ILE A 291 -1.85 -15.04 -11.04
C ILE A 291 -3.02 -15.75 -10.37
N LYS A 292 -2.75 -16.70 -9.48
CA LYS A 292 -3.78 -17.43 -8.72
C LYS A 292 -4.67 -16.48 -7.92
N ARG A 293 -4.07 -15.53 -7.20
CA ARG A 293 -4.82 -14.54 -6.42
C ARG A 293 -5.71 -13.67 -7.32
N SER A 294 -5.22 -13.29 -8.48
CA SER A 294 -5.96 -12.43 -9.42
C SER A 294 -7.18 -13.14 -10.00
N HIS A 295 -7.08 -14.41 -10.38
CA HIS A 295 -8.25 -15.20 -10.78
C HIS A 295 -9.28 -15.33 -9.66
N GLN A 296 -8.84 -15.57 -8.42
CA GLN A 296 -9.74 -15.62 -7.28
C GLN A 296 -10.48 -14.28 -7.08
N ILE A 297 -9.76 -13.15 -7.14
CA ILE A 297 -10.38 -11.82 -7.03
C ILE A 297 -11.41 -11.60 -8.14
N VAL A 298 -11.09 -11.96 -9.39
CA VAL A 298 -12.02 -11.83 -10.52
C VAL A 298 -13.30 -12.62 -10.26
N GLN A 299 -13.18 -13.89 -9.87
CA GLN A 299 -14.33 -14.76 -9.57
C GLN A 299 -15.19 -14.16 -8.46
N GLU A 300 -14.58 -13.74 -7.35
CA GLU A 300 -15.30 -13.15 -6.22
C GLU A 300 -15.95 -11.81 -6.57
N LEU A 301 -15.31 -10.99 -7.42
CA LEU A 301 -15.89 -9.74 -7.90
C LEU A 301 -17.09 -10.00 -8.82
N GLN A 302 -17.00 -10.95 -9.75
CA GLN A 302 -18.09 -11.31 -10.67
C GLN A 302 -19.33 -11.83 -9.92
N GLU A 303 -19.18 -12.41 -8.73
CA GLU A 303 -20.31 -12.83 -7.90
C GLU A 303 -21.11 -11.67 -7.31
N ILE A 304 -20.44 -10.54 -7.01
CA ILE A 304 -21.05 -9.40 -6.30
C ILE A 304 -21.37 -8.21 -7.22
N LEU A 305 -20.74 -8.13 -8.39
CA LEU A 305 -21.03 -7.13 -9.40
C LEU A 305 -22.32 -7.52 -10.16
N GLU A 306 -23.15 -6.53 -10.50
CA GLU A 306 -24.46 -6.74 -11.12
C GLU A 306 -24.37 -7.54 -12.45
N PRO A 307 -25.46 -8.17 -12.93
CA PRO A 307 -25.45 -8.92 -14.19
C PRO A 307 -25.01 -8.11 -15.42
N GLU A 308 -25.20 -6.79 -15.44
CA GLU A 308 -24.67 -5.90 -16.49
C GLU A 308 -23.15 -5.73 -16.42
N LEU A 309 -22.53 -6.09 -15.29
CA LEU A 309 -21.08 -6.25 -15.08
C LEU A 309 -20.62 -7.70 -15.28
N LYS A 310 -21.54 -8.68 -15.38
CA LYS A 310 -21.21 -10.06 -15.77
C LYS A 310 -20.98 -10.08 -17.27
N ILE A 311 -19.72 -9.94 -17.65
CA ILE A 311 -19.29 -10.04 -19.04
C ILE A 311 -19.60 -11.45 -19.53
N PRO A 312 -20.09 -11.62 -20.78
CA PRO A 312 -20.38 -12.94 -21.32
C PRO A 312 -19.16 -13.83 -21.13
N ASN A 313 -19.36 -15.04 -20.60
CA ASN A 313 -18.34 -16.08 -20.64
C ASN A 313 -17.77 -16.07 -22.06
N SER A 314 -16.48 -15.72 -22.21
CA SER A 314 -15.76 -16.00 -23.44
C SER A 314 -15.76 -17.51 -23.57
N THR A 315 -16.73 -17.99 -24.34
CA THR A 315 -16.85 -19.28 -25.00
C THR A 315 -15.72 -20.24 -24.67
N LYS A 316 -16.01 -21.26 -23.84
CA LYS A 316 -16.02 -22.65 -24.30
C LYS A 316 -16.39 -22.79 -25.78
N GLU A 317 -15.52 -22.34 -26.68
CA GLU A 317 -15.47 -22.78 -28.07
C GLU A 317 -14.02 -22.68 -28.51
N GLN A 318 -13.30 -23.79 -28.35
CA GLN A 318 -12.51 -24.34 -29.44
C GLN A 318 -12.40 -25.85 -29.19
N GLN A 319 -12.92 -26.57 -30.18
CA GLN A 319 -12.75 -28.00 -30.42
C GLN A 319 -11.27 -28.34 -30.57
#